data_AF-A0A0B6Y4M8-F1
#
_entry.id   AF-A0A0B6Y4M8-F1
#
_cell.length_a   1.000
_cell.length_b   1.000
_cell.length_c   1.000
_cell.angle_alpha   90.00
_cell.angle_beta   90.00
_cell.angle_gamma   90.00
#
_symmetry.space_group_name_H-M   'P 1'
#
loop_
_entity.id
_entity.type
_entity.pdbx_description
1 polymer ?
#
loop_
_entity_poly.entity_id
_entity_poly.type
_entity_poly.pdbx_seq_one_letter_code
_entity_poly.pdbx_strand_id
1 'polypeptide(L)' 'HKRIHTGDKPYKCEVCDKMFTYKGGLNAHKRIHTVDKHYKCHVCGMEFNQNQELQIHKRNHTFLLDQLLAKTIQIAPSL' A
#
# COMPACT_ATOMS: atom_id res chain seq x y z
N HIS A 1 -15.26 15.23 10.22
CA HIS A 1 -14.95 14.53 11.48
C HIS A 1 -16.18 13.97 12.21
N LYS A 2 -17.29 14.74 12.35
CA LYS A 2 -18.51 14.32 13.10
C LYS A 2 -19.03 12.89 12.83
N ARG A 3 -19.05 12.40 11.57
CA ARG A 3 -19.55 11.06 11.22
C ARG A 3 -18.74 9.87 11.80
N ILE A 4 -17.49 10.09 12.23
CA ILE A 4 -16.69 9.01 12.86
C ILE A 4 -17.23 8.72 14.26
N HIS A 5 -17.67 9.76 14.97
CA HIS A 5 -18.19 9.63 16.34
C HIS A 5 -19.59 9.02 16.38
N THR A 6 -20.41 9.28 15.36
CA THR A 6 -21.77 8.74 15.30
C THR A 6 -21.82 7.30 14.80
N GLY A 7 -20.74 6.80 14.18
CA GLY A 7 -20.71 5.48 13.58
C GLY A 7 -21.51 5.36 12.27
N ASP A 8 -22.03 6.46 11.74
CA ASP A 8 -22.81 6.45 10.50
C ASP A 8 -21.97 5.96 9.31
N LYS A 9 -22.50 4.97 8.59
CA LYS A 9 -21.87 4.41 7.38
C LYS A 9 -22.78 4.48 6.16
N PRO A 10 -23.08 5.69 5.64
CA PRO A 10 -24.09 5.86 4.60
C PRO A 10 -23.70 5.28 3.23
N TYR A 11 -22.44 4.86 3.02
CA TYR A 11 -21.96 4.40 1.73
C TYR A 11 -21.84 2.87 1.71
N LYS A 12 -22.73 2.20 0.96
CA LYS A 12 -22.78 0.74 0.84
C LYS A 12 -22.06 0.25 -0.42
N CYS A 13 -21.33 -0.85 -0.34
CA CYS A 13 -20.82 -1.58 -1.50
C CYS A 13 -21.93 -2.44 -2.10
N GLU A 14 -22.16 -2.31 -3.41
CA GLU A 14 -23.21 -3.07 -4.12
C GLU A 14 -22.79 -4.52 -4.42
N VAL A 15 -21.50 -4.85 -4.26
CA VAL A 15 -20.97 -6.20 -4.55
C VAL A 15 -20.97 -7.09 -3.32
N CYS A 16 -20.64 -6.57 -2.14
CA CYS A 16 -20.49 -7.36 -0.91
C CYS A 16 -21.17 -6.73 0.32
N ASP A 17 -22.07 -5.76 0.11
CA ASP A 17 -22.85 -5.07 1.14
C ASP A 17 -22.08 -4.32 2.23
N LYS A 18 -20.74 -4.32 2.19
CA LYS A 18 -19.89 -3.65 3.16
C LYS A 18 -20.14 -2.14 3.19
N MET A 19 -20.28 -1.57 4.38
CA MET A 19 -20.61 -0.15 4.59
C MET A 19 -19.40 0.69 5.01
N PHE A 20 -19.37 1.94 4.57
CA PHE A 20 -18.28 2.90 4.77
C PHE A 20 -18.82 4.26 5.24
N THR A 21 -18.06 4.94 6.09
CA THR A 21 -18.35 6.30 6.58
C THR A 21 -18.14 7.38 5.52
N TYR A 22 -17.28 7.11 4.54
CA TYR A 22 -16.87 8.07 3.50
C TYR A 22 -16.91 7.47 2.11
N LYS A 23 -17.33 8.28 1.12
CA LYS A 23 -17.34 7.91 -0.31
C LYS A 23 -15.94 7.49 -0.81
N GLY A 24 -14.89 8.19 -0.37
CA GLY A 24 -13.51 7.83 -0.71
C GLY A 24 -13.11 6.43 -0.25
N GLY A 25 -13.58 6.00 0.94
CA GLY A 25 -13.36 4.65 1.45
C GLY A 25 -14.08 3.58 0.63
N LEU A 26 -15.33 3.85 0.24
CA LEU A 26 -16.07 2.96 -0.67
C LEU A 26 -15.39 2.85 -2.04
N ASN A 27 -14.95 3.98 -2.64
CA ASN A 27 -14.26 3.98 -3.92
C ASN A 27 -12.95 3.19 -3.86
N ALA A 28 -12.15 3.39 -2.80
CA ALA A 28 -10.93 2.64 -2.60
C ALA A 28 -11.20 1.14 -2.45
N HIS A 29 -12.25 0.79 -1.70
CA HIS A 29 -12.69 -0.60 -1.54
C HIS A 29 -13.16 -1.23 -2.85
N LYS A 30 -13.89 -0.51 -3.72
CA LYS A 30 -14.35 -1.06 -5.01
C LYS A 30 -13.20 -1.65 -5.85
N ARG A 31 -11.96 -1.16 -5.68
CA ARG A 31 -10.76 -1.72 -6.33
C ARG A 31 -10.40 -3.14 -5.92
N ILE A 32 -10.89 -3.66 -4.79
CA ILE A 32 -10.64 -5.06 -4.43
C ILE A 32 -11.49 -6.03 -5.25
N HIS A 33 -12.63 -5.56 -5.78
CA HIS A 33 -13.52 -6.35 -6.63
C HIS A 33 -13.05 -6.37 -8.08
N THR A 34 -12.05 -5.56 -8.42
CA THR A 34 -11.40 -5.54 -9.73
C THR A 34 -10.06 -6.27 -9.63
N VAL A 35 -9.75 -7.14 -10.60
CA VAL A 35 -8.43 -7.80 -10.70
C VAL A 35 -7.32 -6.80 -11.11
N ASP A 36 -7.71 -5.59 -11.49
CA ASP A 36 -6.82 -4.59 -12.05
C ASP A 36 -5.85 -4.02 -10.99
N LYS A 37 -4.56 -4.30 -11.19
CA LYS A 37 -3.47 -3.86 -10.32
C LYS A 37 -2.77 -2.67 -10.96
N HIS A 38 -3.03 -1.50 -10.41
CA HIS A 38 -2.64 -0.24 -11.02
C HIS A 38 -1.27 0.28 -10.54
N TYR A 39 -0.76 -0.26 -9.42
CA TYR A 39 0.43 0.27 -8.76
C TYR A 39 1.59 -0.72 -8.85
N LYS A 40 2.59 -0.41 -9.67
CA LYS A 40 3.76 -1.27 -9.88
C LYS A 40 5.00 -0.78 -9.14
N CYS A 41 5.70 -1.71 -8.51
CA CYS A 41 7.03 -1.48 -7.97
C CYS A 41 8.06 -1.47 -9.11
N HIS A 42 8.80 -0.38 -9.27
CA HIS A 42 9.84 -0.30 -10.30
C HIS A 42 11.10 -1.11 -9.94
N VAL A 43 11.30 -1.45 -8.66
CA VAL A 43 12.47 -2.20 -8.20
C VAL A 43 12.33 -3.70 -8.52
N CYS A 44 11.20 -4.31 -8.17
CA CYS A 44 10.99 -5.76 -8.33
C CYS A 44 9.85 -6.14 -9.28
N GLY A 45 9.14 -5.17 -9.85
CA GLY A 45 8.03 -5.42 -10.78
C GLY A 45 6.71 -5.85 -10.14
N MET A 46 6.64 -6.06 -8.81
CA MET A 46 5.39 -6.46 -8.13
C MET A 46 4.29 -5.41 -8.26
N GLU A 47 3.06 -5.88 -8.44
CA GLU A 47 1.89 -5.03 -8.66
C GLU A 47 0.88 -5.13 -7.50
N PHE A 48 0.26 -4.00 -7.20
CA PHE A 48 -0.65 -3.79 -6.07
C PHE A 48 -1.95 -3.11 -6.54
N ASN A 49 -3.05 -3.38 -5.84
CA ASN A 49 -4.34 -2.75 -6.13
C ASN A 49 -4.51 -1.40 -5.39
N GLN A 50 -3.67 -1.12 -4.38
CA GLN A 50 -3.70 0.10 -3.58
C GLN A 50 -2.31 0.73 -3.47
N ASN A 51 -2.27 2.07 -3.53
CA ASN A 51 -1.02 2.83 -3.40
C ASN A 51 -0.33 2.60 -2.05
N GLN A 52 -1.10 2.54 -0.96
CA GLN A 52 -0.56 2.35 0.39
C GLN A 52 0.21 1.02 0.51
N GLU A 53 -0.27 -0.05 -0.11
CA GLU A 53 0.42 -1.35 -0.14
C GLU A 53 1.76 -1.24 -0.87
N LEU A 54 1.80 -0.56 -2.03
CA LEU A 54 3.04 -0.27 -2.75
C LEU A 54 4.01 0.55 -1.89
N GLN A 55 3.53 1.56 -1.15
CA GLN A 55 4.40 2.39 -0.29
C GLN A 55 5.01 1.59 0.85
N ILE A 56 4.23 0.74 1.52
CA ILE A 56 4.73 -0.16 2.57
C ILE A 56 5.75 -1.13 1.98
N HIS A 57 5.45 -1.73 0.83
CA HIS A 57 6.36 -2.61 0.11
C HIS A 57 7.69 -1.91 -0.27
N LYS A 58 7.63 -0.65 -0.75
CA LYS A 58 8.83 0.14 -1.08
C LYS A 58 9.74 0.38 0.12
N ARG A 59 9.18 0.53 1.32
CA ARG A 59 9.99 0.64 2.55
C ARG A 59 10.82 -0.63 2.80
N ASN A 60 10.32 -1.80 2.39
CA ASN A 60 11.10 -3.03 2.50
C ASN A 60 12.31 -3.04 1.54
N HIS A 61 12.19 -2.39 0.37
CA HIS A 61 13.32 -2.20 -0.53
C HIS A 61 14.34 -1.20 0.01
N THR A 62 13.91 -0.14 0.72
CA THR A 62 14.85 0.81 1.32
C THR A 62 15.70 0.13 2.40
N PHE A 63 15.11 -0.74 3.22
CA PHE A 63 15.90 -1.53 4.20
C PHE A 63 16.92 -2.46 3.52
N LEU A 64 16.59 -3.05 2.36
CA LEU A 64 17.52 -3.87 1.60
C LEU A 64 18.62 -3.04 0.92
N LEU A 65 18.29 -1.86 0.39
CA LEU A 65 19.28 -0.92 -0.18
C LEU A 65 20.25 -0.43 0.91
N ASP A 66 19.76 -0.06 2.09
CA ASP A 66 20.59 0.34 3.23
C ASP A 66 21.50 -0.81 3.70
N GLN A 67 21.00 -2.06 3.70
CA GLN A 67 21.82 -3.25 4.00
C GLN A 67 22.87 -3.55 2.94
N LEU A 68 22.57 -3.35 1.65
CA LEU A 68 23.53 -3.54 0.56
C LEU A 68 24.63 -2.45 0.59
N LEU A 69 24.25 -1.21 0.86
CA LEU A 69 25.19 -0.09 1.04
C LEU A 69 26.12 -0.31 2.25
N ALA A 70 25.59 -0.80 3.37
CA ALA A 70 26.41 -1.15 4.54
C ALA A 70 27.44 -2.25 4.23
N LYS A 71 27.08 -3.26 3.43
CA LYS A 71 28.01 -4.32 2.99
C LYS A 71 29.09 -3.82 2.04
N THR A 72 28.81 -2.83 1.20
CA THR A 72 29.81 -2.23 0.30
C THR A 72 30.86 -1.37 1.02
N ILE A 73 30.55 -0.86 2.21
CA ILE A 73 31.47 -0.02 3.00
C ILE A 73 32.45 -0.88 3.84
N GLN A 74 32.13 -2.16 4.11
CA GLN A 74 32.98 -3.05 4.92
C GLN A 74 34.11 -3.77 4.15
N ILE A 75 34.36 -3.46 2.88
CA ILE A 75 35.51 -4.01 2.13
C ILE A 75 36.58 -2.94 2.00
N ALA A 76 37.38 -2.78 3.06
CA ALA A 76 38.77 -2.35 2.94
C ALA A 76 39.63 -3.44 3.58
N PRO A 77 40.22 -4.38 2.80
CA PRO A 77 41.34 -5.15 3.29
C PRO A 77 42.57 -4.26 3.14
N SER A 78 43.03 -3.67 4.22
CA SER A 78 44.37 -3.11 4.28
C SER A 78 45.14 -3.81 5.38
N LEU A 79 46.17 -4.53 4.93
CA LEU A 79 47.27 -5.13 5.69
C LEU A 79 47.85 -4.18 6.75
#